data_AF-A0A960K445-F1
#
_entry.id   AF-A0A960K445-F1
#
_cell.length_a   1.000
_cell.length_b   1.000
_cell.length_c   1.000
_cell.angle_alpha   90.00
_cell.angle_beta   90.00
_cell.angle_gamma   90.00
#
_symmetry.space_group_name_H-M   'P 1'
#
loop_
_entity.id
_entity.type
_entity.pdbx_description
1 polymer ?
#
loop_
_entity_poly.entity_id
_entity_poly.type
_entity_poly.pdbx_seq_one_letter_code
_entity_poly.pdbx_strand_id
1 'polypeptide(L)'
;MRLEGLIRFLFVVYCVLAGLLLFVAPWSPLWERILVRAPFPATVQLLSHTATRAAASGFGLVHLVWALNDLESFFLAVRPHPR
;
A
#
# COMPACT_ATOMS: atom_id res chain seq x y z
N MET A 1 4.40 22.37 -13.72
CA MET A 1 5.44 22.49 -12.68
C MET A 1 4.91 22.34 -11.24
N ARG A 2 4.19 23.30 -10.63
CA ARG A 2 3.75 23.16 -9.21
C ARG A 2 2.70 22.06 -8.95
N LEU A 3 1.72 21.92 -9.85
CA LEU A 3 0.64 20.92 -9.70
C LEU A 3 1.16 19.47 -9.86
N GLU A 4 2.09 19.24 -10.80
CA GLU A 4 2.69 17.92 -11.02
C GLU A 4 3.46 17.42 -9.80
N GLY A 5 4.21 18.32 -9.13
CA GLY A 5 4.90 17.98 -7.88
C GLY A 5 3.93 17.58 -6.77
N LEU A 6 2.82 18.29 -6.64
CA LEU A 6 1.77 17.97 -5.66
C LEU A 6 1.10 16.62 -5.97
N ILE A 7 0.76 16.36 -7.24
CA ILE A 7 0.13 15.09 -7.66
C ILE A 7 1.08 13.93 -7.38
N ARG A 8 2.37 14.04 -7.71
CA ARG A 8 3.36 13.01 -7.39
C ARG A 8 3.47 12.78 -5.90
N PHE A 9 3.56 13.85 -5.10
CA PHE A 9 3.61 13.72 -3.64
C PHE A 9 2.37 12.99 -3.08
N LEU A 10 1.17 13.37 -3.51
CA LEU A 10 -0.06 12.69 -3.10
C LEU A 10 -0.09 11.23 -3.55
N PHE A 11 0.42 10.92 -4.73
CA PHE A 11 0.54 9.55 -5.23
C PHE A 11 1.48 8.71 -4.35
N VAL A 12 2.64 9.25 -3.95
CA VAL A 12 3.55 8.57 -3.03
C VAL A 12 2.89 8.33 -1.68
N VAL A 13 2.23 9.33 -1.10
CA VAL A 13 1.49 9.18 0.18
C VAL A 13 0.40 8.12 0.05
N TYR A 14 -0.34 8.10 -1.06
CA TYR A 14 -1.31 7.06 -1.36
C TYR A 14 -0.66 5.68 -1.41
N CYS A 15 0.45 5.51 -2.14
CA CYS A 15 1.14 4.22 -2.24
C CYS A 15 1.63 3.74 -0.87
N VAL A 16 2.14 4.63 -0.02
CA VAL A 16 2.52 4.27 1.35
C VAL A 16 1.31 3.83 2.17
N LEU A 17 0.25 4.63 2.21
CA LEU A 17 -0.94 4.33 3.01
C LEU A 17 -1.66 3.07 2.54
N ALA A 18 -1.89 2.95 1.23
CA ALA A 18 -2.52 1.78 0.62
C ALA A 18 -1.65 0.53 0.79
N GLY A 19 -0.33 0.67 0.58
CA GLY A 19 0.63 -0.41 0.75
C GLY A 19 0.65 -0.94 2.18
N LEU A 20 0.69 -0.04 3.17
CA LEU A 20 0.72 -0.39 4.59
C LEU A 20 -0.63 -0.97 5.05
N LEU A 21 -1.74 -0.43 4.56
CA LEU A 21 -3.07 -0.99 4.79
C LEU A 21 -3.18 -2.40 4.23
N LEU A 22 -2.80 -2.63 2.97
CA LEU A 22 -2.84 -3.96 2.34
C LEU A 22 -1.85 -4.93 2.96
N PHE A 23 -0.73 -4.43 3.47
CA PHE A 23 0.25 -5.25 4.16
C PHE A 23 -0.26 -5.71 5.53
N VAL A 24 -0.80 -4.80 6.35
CA VAL A 24 -1.16 -5.07 7.75
C VAL A 24 -2.61 -5.55 7.91
N ALA A 25 -3.56 -4.99 7.16
CA ALA A 25 -4.98 -5.28 7.33
C ALA A 25 -5.28 -6.77 7.29
N PRO A 26 -4.78 -7.58 6.33
CA PRO A 26 -5.06 -9.00 6.27
C PRO A 26 -4.64 -9.77 7.51
N TRP A 27 -3.68 -9.28 8.31
CA TRP A 27 -3.19 -9.94 9.53
C TRP A 27 -3.78 -9.34 10.81
N SER A 28 -4.60 -8.30 10.68
CA SER A 28 -5.20 -7.63 11.82
C SER A 28 -6.45 -8.35 12.33
N PRO A 29 -6.79 -8.22 13.63
CA PRO A 29 -8.08 -8.70 14.15
C PRO A 29 -9.29 -8.00 13.51
N LEU A 30 -9.10 -6.85 12.87
CA LEU A 30 -10.16 -6.12 12.19
C LEU A 30 -10.59 -6.85 10.91
N TRP A 31 -9.67 -7.52 10.22
CA TRP A 31 -9.96 -8.33 9.04
C TRP A 31 -10.98 -9.42 9.35
N GLU A 32 -10.77 -10.17 10.42
CA GLU A 32 -11.69 -11.23 10.85
C GLU A 32 -13.09 -10.65 11.15
N ARG A 33 -13.17 -9.46 11.78
CA ARG A 33 -14.46 -8.80 12.04
C ARG A 33 -15.18 -8.37 10.77
N ILE A 34 -14.43 -7.95 9.74
CA ILE A 34 -14.99 -7.59 8.43
C ILE A 34 -15.50 -8.84 7.72
N LEU A 35 -14.72 -9.93 7.73
CA LEU A 35 -15.11 -11.20 7.12
C LEU A 35 -16.37 -11.78 7.76
N VAL A 36 -16.50 -11.74 9.09
CA VAL A 36 -17.70 -12.22 9.80
C VAL A 36 -18.97 -11.45 9.38
N ARG A 37 -18.85 -10.18 8.99
CA ARG A 37 -19.97 -9.35 8.52
C ARG A 37 -20.21 -9.47 7.01
N ALA A 38 -19.39 -10.21 6.28
CA ALA A 38 -19.51 -10.31 4.84
C ALA A 38 -20.76 -11.14 4.46
N PRO A 39 -21.58 -10.67 3.51
CA PRO A 39 -22.85 -11.33 3.18
C PRO A 39 -22.70 -12.65 2.43
N PHE A 40 -21.52 -12.93 1.85
CA PHE A 40 -21.29 -14.10 1.00
C PHE A 40 -20.27 -15.08 1.62
N PRO A 41 -20.68 -16.32 1.93
CA PRO A 41 -19.80 -17.30 2.61
C PRO A 41 -18.63 -17.75 1.73
N ALA A 42 -18.80 -17.79 0.41
CA ALA A 42 -17.71 -18.10 -0.53
C ALA A 42 -16.58 -17.06 -0.48
N THR A 43 -16.93 -15.78 -0.37
CA THR A 43 -15.95 -14.69 -0.25
C THR A 43 -15.18 -14.77 1.07
N VAL A 44 -15.86 -15.15 2.15
CA VAL A 44 -15.23 -15.37 3.46
C VAL A 44 -14.23 -16.52 3.41
N GLN A 45 -14.58 -17.65 2.77
CA GLN A 45 -13.64 -18.77 2.60
C GLN A 45 -12.42 -18.37 1.78
N LEU A 46 -12.61 -17.63 0.68
CA LEU A 46 -11.50 -17.22 -0.16
C LEU A 46 -10.58 -16.21 0.54
N LEU A 47 -11.13 -15.21 1.23
CA LEU A 47 -10.36 -14.16 1.93
C LEU A 47 -9.77 -14.60 3.27
N SER A 48 -10.28 -15.68 3.88
CA SER A 48 -9.68 -16.28 5.07
C SER A 48 -8.47 -17.16 4.74
N HIS A 49 -8.35 -17.60 3.48
CA HIS A 49 -7.22 -18.41 3.02
C HIS A 49 -5.88 -17.67 3.16
N THR A 50 -4.89 -18.34 3.76
CA THR A 50 -3.55 -17.76 3.98
C THR A 50 -2.88 -17.29 2.69
N ALA A 51 -3.10 -17.99 1.58
CA ALA A 51 -2.59 -17.60 0.26
C ALA A 51 -3.14 -16.25 -0.20
N THR A 52 -4.44 -16.00 -0.01
CA THR A 52 -5.08 -14.72 -0.37
C THR A 52 -4.60 -13.58 0.51
N ARG A 53 -4.44 -13.84 1.82
CA ARG A 53 -3.87 -12.87 2.77
C ARG A 53 -2.43 -12.52 2.38
N ALA A 54 -1.61 -13.52 2.05
CA ALA A 54 -0.25 -13.33 1.58
C ALA A 54 -0.18 -12.59 0.25
N ALA A 55 -1.09 -12.87 -0.69
CA ALA A 55 -1.18 -12.15 -1.97
C ALA A 55 -1.53 -10.67 -1.75
N ALA A 56 -2.49 -10.36 -0.87
CA ALA A 56 -2.83 -8.99 -0.51
C ALA A 56 -1.65 -8.26 0.11
N SER A 57 -0.90 -8.90 1.02
CA SER A 57 0.30 -8.30 1.60
C SER A 57 1.43 -8.16 0.61
N GLY A 58 1.63 -9.11 -0.30
CA GLY A 58 2.60 -9.00 -1.39
C GLY A 58 2.29 -7.81 -2.31
N PHE A 59 1.02 -7.60 -2.63
CA PHE A 59 0.57 -6.42 -3.38
C PHE A 59 0.81 -5.11 -2.62
N GLY A 60 0.58 -5.11 -1.30
CA GLY A 60 0.92 -3.99 -0.43
C GLY A 60 2.43 -3.70 -0.39
N LEU A 61 3.26 -4.75 -0.39
CA LEU A 61 4.71 -4.62 -0.40
C LEU A 61 5.22 -4.00 -1.70
N VAL A 62 4.64 -4.35 -2.86
CA VAL A 62 4.95 -3.70 -4.14
C VAL A 62 4.66 -2.19 -4.08
N HIS A 63 3.53 -1.79 -3.47
CA HIS A 63 3.20 -0.37 -3.29
C HIS A 63 4.24 0.36 -2.42
N LEU A 64 4.70 -0.27 -1.34
CA LEU A 64 5.72 0.30 -0.47
C LEU A 64 7.07 0.45 -1.17
N VAL A 65 7.52 -0.59 -1.90
CA VAL A 65 8.76 -0.53 -2.69
C VAL A 65 8.69 0.57 -3.74
N TRP A 66 7.54 0.71 -4.41
CA TRP A 66 7.39 1.73 -5.44
C TRP A 66 7.39 3.15 -4.85
N ALA A 67 6.72 3.33 -3.71
CA ALA A 67 6.75 4.59 -2.96
C ALA A 67 8.17 4.97 -2.52
N LEU A 68 8.96 4.00 -2.03
CA LEU A 68 10.34 4.23 -1.60
C LEU A 68 11.24 4.69 -2.76
N ASN A 69 11.13 4.03 -3.93
CA ASN A 69 11.90 4.42 -5.11
C ASN A 69 11.56 5.84 -5.59
N ASP A 70 10.27 6.20 -5.59
CA ASP A 70 9.84 7.55 -5.99
C ASP A 70 10.27 8.61 -4.94
N LEU A 71 10.28 8.24 -3.65
CA LEU A 71 10.79 9.08 -2.56
C LEU A 71 12.30 9.36 -2.73
N GLU A 72 13.11 8.34 -3.03
CA GLU A 72 14.54 8.50 -3.30
C GLU A 72 14.79 9.46 -4.47
N SER A 73 14.01 9.34 -5.54
CA SER A 73 14.12 10.26 -6.69
C SER A 73 13.82 11.71 -6.31
N PHE A 74 12.85 11.93 -5.40
CA PHE A 74 12.51 13.26 -4.89
C PHE A 74 13.60 13.82 -3.97
N PHE A 75 14.13 13.00 -3.05
CA PHE A 75 15.22 13.42 -2.15
C PHE A 75 16.54 13.67 -2.89
N LEU A 76 16.85 12.89 -3.92
CA LEU A 76 18.03 13.10 -4.77
C LEU A 76 17.90 14.35 -5.63
N ALA A 77 16.70 14.67 -6.13
CA ALA A 77 16.44 15.93 -6.84
C ALA A 77 16.56 17.17 -5.92
N VAL A 78 16.38 17.00 -4.61
CA VAL A 78 16.55 18.06 -3.61
C VAL A 78 18.02 18.26 -3.20
N ARG A 79 18.95 17.33 -3.50
CA ARG A 79 20.38 17.61 -3.31
C ARG A 79 20.82 18.71 -4.29
N PRO A 80 21.16 19.92 -3.82
CA PRO A 80 21.75 20.92 -4.70
C PRO A 80 23.06 20.36 -5.24
N HIS A 81 23.23 20.43 -6.56
CA HIS A 81 24.50 20.17 -7.23
C HIS A 81 25.59 20.98 -6.53
N PRO A 82 26.63 20.36 -5.94
CA PRO A 82 27.79 21.12 -5.48
C PRO A 82 28.57 21.59 -6.70
N ARG A 83 28.20 22.79 -7.17
CA ARG A 83 28.85 23.67 -8.14
C ARG A 83 28.90 23.19 -9.59
#